data_AF-A0A6J8A305-F1
#
_entry.id   AF-A0A6J8A305-F1
#
_cell.length_a   1.000
_cell.length_b   1.000
_cell.length_c   1.000
_cell.angle_alpha   90.00
_cell.angle_beta   90.00
_cell.angle_gamma   90.00
#
_symmetry.space_group_name_H-M   'P 1'
#
loop_
_entity.id
_entity.type
_entity.pdbx_description
1 polymer ?
#
loop_
_entity_poly.entity_id
_entity_poly.type
_entity_poly.pdbx_seq_one_letter_code
_entity_poly.pdbx_strand_id
1 'polypeptide(L)'
;MIKDKFGDASDIFLCDNSNLSFRGQPASGILVNDGIHLTKKDKNFDILANLSDEIATYQDKVQVMILGDFNARTGNLEDFISNNDDDYNDYVPVPEEYKSDKIKQSRLSNDNKFCSRVQVNCLKENLDNFPMKFKWETISLELFLNALKSDEIKVKIQDFENIQNQSQSEVDAALHSLHDILKMAANKSLKRKPKSRRNDIKSKPWFDKGLSTMRK
;
A
#
# COMPACT_ATOMS: atom_id res chain seq x y z
N MET A 1 -29.32 6.18 17.20
CA MET A 1 -29.68 6.68 15.86
C MET A 1 -28.53 6.69 14.85
N ILE A 2 -27.44 5.94 15.07
CA ILE A 2 -26.46 5.55 14.02
C ILE A 2 -26.02 4.12 14.33
N LYS A 3 -26.99 3.20 14.34
CA LYS A 3 -26.74 1.74 14.30
C LYS A 3 -27.58 1.05 13.21
N ASP A 4 -28.42 1.80 12.49
CA ASP A 4 -29.41 1.25 11.55
C ASP A 4 -28.96 1.29 10.08
N LYS A 5 -27.67 1.54 9.78
CA LYS A 5 -27.15 1.62 8.40
C LYS A 5 -26.11 0.57 8.03
N PHE A 6 -25.76 -0.32 8.94
CA PHE A 6 -24.98 -1.51 8.62
C PHE A 6 -25.81 -2.70 9.09
N GLY A 7 -26.64 -3.23 8.18
CA GLY A 7 -27.28 -4.52 8.40
C GLY A 7 -26.21 -5.58 8.66
N ASP A 8 -26.55 -6.58 9.49
CA ASP A 8 -25.66 -7.67 9.89
C ASP A 8 -24.81 -8.16 8.71
N ALA A 9 -23.52 -7.83 8.73
CA ALA A 9 -22.52 -8.24 7.74
C ALA A 9 -22.19 -9.73 7.93
N SER A 10 -23.21 -10.58 7.76
CA SER A 10 -23.13 -12.03 7.93
C SER A 10 -22.66 -12.74 6.65
N ASP A 11 -22.66 -12.05 5.50
CA ASP A 11 -22.39 -12.66 4.21
C ASP A 11 -21.19 -11.99 3.51
N ILE A 12 -19.99 -12.35 3.94
CA ILE A 12 -18.75 -12.12 3.18
C ILE A 12 -18.50 -13.36 2.33
N PHE A 13 -18.57 -13.21 1.01
CA PHE A 13 -18.29 -14.30 0.08
C PHE A 13 -16.86 -14.18 -0.44
N LEU A 14 -16.01 -15.12 -0.02
CA LEU A 14 -14.67 -15.33 -0.59
C LEU A 14 -14.84 -16.27 -1.79
N CYS A 15 -14.51 -15.80 -2.99
CA CYS A 15 -14.54 -16.64 -4.19
C CYS A 15 -13.12 -17.19 -4.44
N ASP A 16 -12.98 -18.51 -4.48
CA ASP A 16 -11.76 -19.20 -4.91
C ASP A 16 -11.84 -19.48 -6.42
N ASN A 17 -10.81 -19.11 -7.16
CA ASN A 17 -10.80 -18.91 -8.62
C ASN A 17 -10.75 -20.21 -9.45
N SER A 18 -11.07 -21.38 -8.87
CA SER A 18 -10.91 -22.65 -9.56
C SER A 18 -12.09 -23.10 -10.45
N ASN A 19 -13.27 -22.47 -10.39
CA ASN A 19 -14.38 -22.67 -11.35
C ASN A 19 -15.45 -21.56 -11.25
N LEU A 20 -15.43 -20.55 -12.14
CA LEU A 20 -16.44 -19.50 -12.18
C LEU A 20 -17.75 -19.99 -12.86
N SER A 21 -18.78 -20.26 -12.05
CA SER A 21 -20.18 -20.24 -12.51
C SER A 21 -21.05 -19.68 -11.37
N PHE A 22 -21.54 -18.45 -11.52
CA PHE A 22 -22.43 -17.83 -10.54
C PHE A 22 -23.88 -18.28 -10.79
N ARG A 23 -24.41 -19.17 -9.96
CA ARG A 23 -25.85 -19.47 -9.87
C ARG A 23 -26.40 -18.97 -8.54
N GLY A 24 -26.80 -17.70 -8.50
CA GLY A 24 -27.55 -17.09 -7.38
C GLY A 24 -27.37 -15.58 -7.32
N GLN A 25 -28.46 -14.83 -7.18
CA GLN A 25 -28.43 -13.38 -6.94
C GLN A 25 -28.42 -13.11 -5.42
N PRO A 26 -27.37 -12.51 -4.85
CA PRO A 26 -27.39 -12.05 -3.45
C PRO A 26 -28.11 -10.69 -3.33
N ALA A 27 -28.89 -10.52 -2.27
CA ALA A 27 -29.65 -9.30 -1.98
C ALA A 27 -28.80 -8.16 -1.36
N SER A 28 -27.65 -8.49 -0.78
CA SER A 28 -26.62 -7.54 -0.30
C SER A 28 -25.38 -8.34 0.11
N GLY A 29 -24.20 -8.00 -0.41
CA GLY A 29 -22.95 -8.69 -0.06
C GLY A 29 -21.71 -7.92 -0.47
N ILE A 30 -20.56 -8.29 0.08
CA ILE A 30 -19.23 -7.77 -0.32
C ILE A 30 -18.57 -8.83 -1.19
N LEU A 31 -18.21 -8.47 -2.42
CA LEU A 31 -17.47 -9.35 -3.32
C LEU A 31 -15.96 -9.13 -3.11
N VAL A 32 -15.24 -10.17 -2.69
CA VAL A 32 -13.79 -10.16 -2.53
C VAL A 32 -13.17 -11.10 -3.57
N ASN A 33 -12.31 -10.56 -4.43
CA ASN A 33 -11.55 -11.34 -5.40
C ASN A 33 -10.11 -11.51 -4.89
N ASP A 34 -9.75 -12.72 -4.47
CA ASP A 34 -8.39 -13.05 -4.03
C ASP A 34 -7.62 -13.69 -5.20
N GLY A 35 -6.84 -12.87 -5.91
CA GLY A 35 -5.76 -13.33 -6.79
C GLY A 35 -6.20 -13.89 -8.16
N ILE A 36 -6.02 -13.08 -9.21
CA ILE A 36 -6.18 -13.52 -10.59
C ILE A 36 -4.93 -14.31 -11.01
N HIS A 37 -4.99 -15.64 -11.03
CA HIS A 37 -3.92 -16.48 -11.60
C HIS A 37 -4.06 -16.56 -13.13
N LEU A 38 -3.13 -15.93 -13.84
CA LEU A 38 -3.11 -15.89 -15.30
C LEU A 38 -2.35 -17.10 -15.87
N THR A 39 -3.04 -17.94 -16.63
CA THR A 39 -2.37 -18.94 -17.49
C THR A 39 -2.14 -18.33 -18.88
N LYS A 40 -0.89 -18.34 -19.36
CA LYS A 40 -0.37 -17.70 -20.60
C LYS A 40 -1.04 -18.08 -21.94
N LYS A 41 -2.16 -18.80 -21.97
CA LYS A 41 -2.66 -19.45 -23.21
C LYS A 41 -3.47 -18.55 -24.15
N ASP A 42 -4.07 -17.46 -23.68
CA ASP A 42 -4.91 -16.60 -24.54
C ASP A 42 -4.28 -15.21 -24.75
N LYS A 43 -3.68 -15.01 -25.93
CA LYS A 43 -2.94 -13.78 -26.29
C LYS A 43 -3.81 -12.54 -26.52
N ASN A 44 -5.14 -12.66 -26.49
CA ASN A 44 -6.09 -11.57 -26.73
C ASN A 44 -7.00 -11.27 -25.54
N PHE A 45 -6.63 -11.71 -24.33
CA PHE A 45 -7.45 -11.46 -23.15
C PHE A 45 -7.05 -10.12 -22.52
N ASP A 46 -7.82 -9.06 -22.81
CA ASP A 46 -7.71 -7.78 -22.10
C ASP A 46 -8.36 -7.91 -20.73
N ILE A 47 -7.54 -8.31 -19.75
CA ILE A 47 -7.95 -8.57 -18.36
C ILE A 47 -8.57 -7.33 -17.72
N LEU A 48 -8.05 -6.13 -18.05
CA LEU A 48 -8.53 -4.88 -17.46
C LEU A 48 -9.89 -4.50 -18.03
N ALA A 49 -10.12 -4.73 -19.33
CA ALA A 49 -11.44 -4.55 -19.93
C ALA A 49 -12.47 -5.47 -19.28
N ASN A 50 -12.17 -6.77 -19.14
CA ASN A 50 -13.09 -7.72 -18.52
C ASN A 50 -13.38 -7.41 -17.05
N LEU A 51 -12.35 -7.04 -16.28
CA LEU A 51 -12.52 -6.64 -14.89
C LEU A 51 -13.37 -5.36 -14.77
N SER A 52 -13.19 -4.39 -15.66
CA SER A 52 -14.00 -3.18 -15.71
C SER A 52 -15.47 -3.49 -16.00
N ASP A 53 -15.75 -4.39 -16.95
CA ASP A 53 -17.11 -4.78 -17.32
C ASP A 53 -17.81 -5.52 -16.18
N GLU A 54 -17.09 -6.38 -15.46
CA GLU A 54 -17.60 -7.05 -14.26
C GLU A 54 -17.90 -6.05 -13.14
N ILE A 55 -16.99 -5.13 -12.83
CA ILE A 55 -17.20 -4.10 -11.81
C ILE A 55 -18.43 -3.24 -12.17
N ALA A 56 -18.55 -2.82 -13.43
CA ALA A 56 -19.68 -2.04 -13.91
C ALA A 56 -21.03 -2.78 -13.76
N THR A 57 -21.02 -4.10 -13.92
CA THR A 57 -22.22 -4.95 -13.77
C THR A 57 -22.74 -5.00 -12.33
N TYR A 58 -21.83 -4.90 -11.34
CA TYR A 58 -22.16 -5.10 -9.92
C TYR A 58 -22.13 -3.82 -9.07
N GLN A 59 -21.56 -2.72 -9.57
CA GLN A 59 -21.40 -1.46 -8.81
C GLN A 59 -22.71 -0.89 -8.25
N ASP A 60 -23.83 -1.06 -8.97
CA ASP A 60 -25.13 -0.53 -8.57
C ASP A 60 -25.83 -1.42 -7.52
N LYS A 61 -25.35 -2.65 -7.33
CA LYS A 61 -25.98 -3.67 -6.48
C LYS A 61 -25.22 -3.89 -5.19
N VAL A 62 -23.89 -3.79 -5.23
CA VAL A 62 -23.01 -4.14 -4.11
C VAL A 62 -21.79 -3.22 -4.05
N GLN A 63 -21.23 -3.06 -2.85
CA GLN A 63 -19.94 -2.41 -2.70
C GLN A 63 -18.83 -3.40 -3.10
N VAL A 64 -18.11 -3.08 -4.18
CA VAL A 64 -16.99 -3.89 -4.67
C VAL A 64 -15.71 -3.48 -3.93
N MET A 65 -14.99 -4.45 -3.37
CA MET A 65 -13.69 -4.24 -2.75
C MET A 65 -12.66 -5.16 -3.38
N ILE A 66 -11.69 -4.58 -4.09
CA ILE A 66 -10.60 -5.32 -4.70
C ILE A 66 -9.45 -5.40 -3.68
N LEU A 67 -9.09 -6.61 -3.27
CA LEU A 67 -7.98 -6.86 -2.36
C LEU A 67 -6.87 -7.58 -3.14
N GLY A 68 -5.64 -7.11 -2.99
CA GLY A 68 -4.51 -7.71 -3.68
C GLY A 68 -3.28 -6.83 -3.63
N ASP A 69 -2.11 -7.45 -3.82
CA ASP A 69 -0.87 -6.73 -4.04
C ASP A 69 -0.81 -6.32 -5.52
N PHE A 70 -1.34 -5.15 -5.85
CA PHE A 70 -1.24 -4.56 -7.19
C PHE A 70 0.22 -4.25 -7.61
N ASN A 71 1.17 -4.40 -6.68
CA ASN A 71 2.61 -4.30 -6.90
C ASN A 71 3.31 -5.67 -6.85
N ALA A 72 2.58 -6.79 -6.87
CA ALA A 72 3.18 -8.09 -7.11
C ALA A 72 3.93 -7.99 -8.44
N ARG A 73 5.27 -7.94 -8.36
CA ARG A 73 6.13 -7.75 -9.52
C ARG A 73 5.85 -8.88 -10.49
N THR A 74 5.05 -8.63 -11.52
CA THR A 74 5.10 -9.38 -12.76
C THR A 74 6.41 -8.98 -13.40
N GLY A 75 7.52 -9.53 -12.90
CA GLY A 75 8.80 -9.40 -13.57
C GLY A 75 8.58 -9.89 -15.00
N ASN A 76 8.91 -9.06 -15.99
CA ASN A 76 8.94 -9.48 -17.39
C ASN A 76 10.02 -10.53 -17.68
N LEU A 77 10.69 -11.03 -16.64
CA LEU A 77 11.59 -12.16 -16.72
C LEU A 77 10.73 -13.41 -16.83
N GLU A 78 10.93 -14.17 -17.89
CA GLU A 78 10.35 -15.49 -17.99
C GLU A 78 10.81 -16.31 -16.78
N ASP A 79 9.86 -16.90 -16.06
CA ASP A 79 10.12 -17.73 -14.87
C ASP A 79 10.73 -19.11 -15.23
N PHE A 80 11.37 -19.18 -16.40
CA PHE A 80 12.04 -20.34 -16.93
C PHE A 80 13.49 -19.96 -17.13
N ILE A 81 14.39 -20.74 -16.53
CA ILE A 81 15.78 -20.77 -16.98
C ILE A 81 15.71 -21.36 -18.39
N SER A 82 15.91 -20.55 -19.43
CA SER A 82 16.12 -21.06 -20.77
C SER A 82 17.49 -21.74 -20.77
N ASN A 83 17.51 -23.01 -20.37
CA ASN A 83 18.63 -23.89 -20.65
C ASN A 83 18.65 -24.09 -22.16
N ASN A 84 19.32 -23.18 -22.87
CA ASN A 84 19.80 -23.37 -24.23
C ASN A 84 21.05 -24.27 -24.23
N ASP A 85 21.04 -25.30 -23.38
CA ASP A 85 22.04 -26.34 -23.43
C ASP A 85 21.41 -27.50 -24.18
N ASP A 86 21.66 -27.52 -25.49
CA ASP A 86 21.56 -28.71 -26.34
C ASP A 86 22.50 -29.85 -25.89
N ASP A 87 23.10 -29.74 -24.70
CA ASP A 87 23.90 -30.77 -24.08
C ASP A 87 23.01 -31.73 -23.28
N TYR A 88 22.20 -32.48 -24.03
CA TYR A 88 21.29 -33.52 -23.52
C TYR A 88 22.02 -34.70 -22.82
N ASN A 89 23.36 -34.63 -22.70
CA ASN A 89 24.19 -35.71 -22.17
C ASN A 89 24.85 -35.41 -20.81
N ASP A 90 24.71 -34.21 -20.25
CA ASP A 90 25.31 -33.88 -18.95
C ASP A 90 24.34 -34.04 -17.75
N TYR A 91 23.27 -34.83 -17.94
CA TYR A 91 22.53 -35.39 -16.82
C TYR A 91 23.39 -36.47 -16.15
N VAL A 92 24.25 -36.05 -15.23
CA VAL A 92 24.80 -36.94 -14.22
C VAL A 92 23.61 -37.55 -13.46
N PRO A 93 23.41 -38.88 -13.48
CA PRO A 93 22.39 -39.50 -12.65
C PRO A 93 22.69 -39.11 -11.21
N VAL A 94 21.71 -38.49 -10.54
CA VAL A 94 21.86 -38.09 -9.16
C VAL A 94 22.29 -39.34 -8.37
N PRO A 95 23.41 -39.33 -7.64
CA PRO A 95 23.88 -40.50 -6.90
C PRO A 95 22.73 -41.08 -6.05
N GLU A 96 22.70 -42.40 -5.88
CA GLU A 96 21.72 -43.12 -5.05
C GLU A 96 21.61 -42.58 -3.60
N GLU A 97 22.52 -41.68 -3.22
CA GLU A 97 22.61 -40.97 -1.97
C GLU A 97 21.63 -39.78 -1.84
N TYR A 98 20.88 -39.42 -2.89
CA TYR A 98 19.86 -38.37 -2.79
C TYR A 98 18.71 -38.80 -1.86
N LYS A 99 18.80 -38.38 -0.60
CA LYS A 99 17.71 -38.52 0.37
C LYS A 99 16.72 -37.39 0.14
N SER A 100 15.55 -37.72 -0.41
CA SER A 100 14.43 -36.77 -0.48
C SER A 100 14.15 -36.21 0.92
N ASP A 101 14.09 -34.88 1.07
CA ASP A 101 13.76 -34.25 2.34
C ASP A 101 12.31 -34.57 2.73
N LYS A 102 12.12 -35.63 3.53
CA LYS A 102 10.80 -36.03 4.06
C LYS A 102 10.32 -35.10 5.17
N ILE A 103 11.20 -34.25 5.69
CA ILE A 103 10.89 -33.33 6.79
C ILE A 103 10.77 -31.94 6.19
N LYS A 104 9.56 -31.37 6.19
CA LYS A 104 9.36 -29.95 5.87
C LYS A 104 10.18 -29.12 6.86
N GLN A 105 11.33 -28.61 6.42
CA GLN A 105 12.05 -27.60 7.17
C GLN A 105 11.19 -26.34 7.21
N SER A 106 11.02 -25.77 8.40
CA SER A 106 10.40 -24.45 8.54
C SER A 106 11.20 -23.46 7.70
N ARG A 107 10.52 -22.69 6.86
CA ARG A 107 11.16 -21.67 6.02
C ARG A 107 12.02 -20.77 6.91
N LEU A 108 13.33 -20.73 6.63
CA LEU A 108 14.27 -19.79 7.23
C LEU A 108 14.17 -18.40 6.58
N SER A 109 13.19 -18.20 5.70
CA SER A 109 12.96 -16.92 5.06
C SER A 109 12.64 -15.90 6.17
N ASN A 110 13.49 -14.88 6.27
CA ASN A 110 13.33 -13.79 7.23
C ASN A 110 12.19 -12.85 6.79
N ASP A 111 11.15 -13.36 6.14
CA ASP A 111 10.06 -12.57 5.55
C ASP A 111 9.23 -11.87 6.65
N ASN A 112 9.30 -12.41 7.88
CA ASN A 112 8.77 -11.78 9.09
C ASN A 112 9.74 -10.80 9.77
N LYS A 113 10.99 -10.67 9.30
CA LYS A 113 11.87 -9.57 9.70
C LYS A 113 11.67 -8.44 8.71
N PHE A 114 10.97 -7.41 9.16
CA PHE A 114 11.01 -6.08 8.57
C PHE A 114 12.47 -5.73 8.26
N CYS A 115 12.83 -5.73 6.98
CA CYS A 115 14.20 -5.44 6.57
C CYS A 115 14.46 -3.95 6.83
N SER A 116 15.08 -3.64 7.97
CA SER A 116 15.46 -2.27 8.32
C SER A 116 16.66 -1.75 7.52
N ARG A 117 17.13 -2.47 6.50
CA ARG A 117 18.45 -2.22 5.90
C ARG A 117 18.60 -2.45 4.39
N VAL A 118 17.53 -2.41 3.59
CA VAL A 118 17.70 -2.06 2.17
C VAL A 118 17.67 -0.53 2.05
N GLN A 119 18.87 0.05 1.97
CA GLN A 119 19.07 1.43 1.55
C GLN A 119 18.63 1.56 0.08
N VAL A 120 17.34 1.79 -0.11
CA VAL A 120 16.84 2.45 -1.32
C VAL A 120 17.28 3.91 -1.19
N ASN A 121 18.49 4.20 -1.68
CA ASN A 121 19.07 5.55 -1.77
C ASN A 121 18.60 6.32 -3.01
N CYS A 122 17.62 5.82 -3.76
CA CYS A 122 16.95 6.60 -4.79
C CYS A 122 15.59 7.13 -4.25
N LEU A 123 15.48 8.45 -4.09
CA LEU A 123 14.27 9.22 -3.72
C LEU A 123 13.85 9.29 -2.24
N LYS A 124 14.67 8.87 -1.27
CA LYS A 124 14.37 9.09 0.16
C LYS A 124 14.87 10.40 0.75
N GLU A 125 15.66 11.19 0.02
CA GLU A 125 16.41 12.27 0.66
C GLU A 125 15.65 13.59 0.88
N ASN A 126 14.45 13.81 0.33
CA ASN A 126 13.71 15.05 0.61
C ASN A 126 12.18 14.92 0.60
N LEU A 127 11.63 13.71 0.72
CA LEU A 127 10.27 13.58 1.23
C LEU A 127 10.35 13.73 2.74
N ASP A 128 10.61 14.97 3.17
CA ASP A 128 10.42 15.40 4.55
C ASP A 128 9.18 14.71 5.08
N ASN A 129 9.35 13.75 6.00
CA ASN A 129 8.30 12.93 6.58
C ASN A 129 7.03 13.76 6.66
N PHE A 130 6.07 13.49 5.76
CA PHE A 130 4.93 14.37 5.55
C PHE A 130 4.39 14.66 6.93
N PRO A 131 4.52 15.90 7.44
CA PRO A 131 4.50 16.09 8.86
C PRO A 131 3.12 15.67 9.33
N MET A 132 3.04 14.49 9.96
CA MET A 132 1.83 13.88 10.55
C MET A 132 1.42 14.69 11.80
N LYS A 133 1.46 16.01 11.65
CA LYS A 133 1.06 17.04 12.59
C LYS A 133 -0.45 17.15 12.63
N PHE A 134 -1.17 16.66 11.63
CA PHE A 134 -2.62 16.79 11.54
C PHE A 134 -3.31 15.45 11.82
N LYS A 135 -4.41 15.50 12.55
CA LYS A 135 -5.29 14.37 12.78
C LYS A 135 -6.56 14.56 11.93
N TRP A 136 -6.86 13.57 11.09
CA TRP A 136 -8.11 13.51 10.34
C TRP A 136 -9.20 12.90 11.21
N GLU A 137 -10.33 13.60 11.31
CA GLU A 137 -11.57 13.17 11.95
C GLU A 137 -12.66 13.08 10.86
N THR A 138 -13.80 12.46 11.16
CA THR A 138 -14.89 12.28 10.17
C THR A 138 -15.37 13.60 9.56
N ILE A 139 -15.31 14.70 10.32
CA ILE A 139 -15.72 16.06 9.90
C ILE A 139 -14.57 16.82 9.23
N SER A 140 -13.33 16.33 9.30
CA SER A 140 -12.15 17.04 8.80
C SER A 140 -12.20 17.30 7.30
N LEU A 141 -12.83 16.42 6.52
CA LEU A 141 -12.97 16.61 5.07
C LEU A 141 -13.79 17.86 4.74
N GLU A 142 -14.96 18.01 5.36
CA GLU A 142 -15.84 19.16 5.13
C GLU A 142 -15.18 20.47 5.58
N LEU A 143 -14.50 20.45 6.73
CA LEU A 143 -13.74 21.60 7.22
C LEU A 143 -12.60 21.98 6.27
N PHE A 144 -11.91 20.99 5.69
CA PHE A 144 -10.82 21.23 4.73
C PHE A 144 -11.34 21.83 3.43
N LEU A 145 -12.46 21.31 2.91
CA LEU A 145 -13.13 21.88 1.73
C LEU A 145 -13.63 23.31 1.99
N ASN A 146 -14.18 23.59 3.17
CA ASN A 146 -14.59 24.94 3.56
C ASN A 146 -13.38 25.88 3.71
N ALA A 147 -12.24 25.38 4.22
CA ALA A 147 -11.00 26.16 4.28
C ALA A 147 -10.47 26.49 2.88
N LEU A 148 -10.51 25.55 1.93
CA LEU A 148 -10.15 25.81 0.53
C LEU A 148 -11.03 26.88 -0.12
N LYS A 149 -12.30 26.99 0.30
CA LYS A 149 -13.22 28.04 -0.16
C LYS A 149 -13.00 29.41 0.50
N SER A 150 -12.08 29.53 1.47
CA SER A 150 -11.79 30.82 2.11
C SER A 150 -11.11 31.79 1.14
N ASP A 151 -11.44 33.07 1.24
CA ASP A 151 -10.98 34.08 0.28
C ASP A 151 -9.45 34.20 0.22
N GLU A 152 -8.77 34.07 1.35
CA GLU A 152 -7.30 34.06 1.41
C GLU A 152 -6.69 32.90 0.60
N ILE A 153 -7.29 31.70 0.66
CA ILE A 153 -6.79 30.54 -0.08
C ILE A 153 -7.19 30.62 -1.55
N LYS A 154 -8.37 31.17 -1.86
CA LYS A 154 -8.78 31.43 -3.25
C LYS A 154 -7.81 32.36 -3.98
N VAL A 155 -7.37 33.45 -3.34
CA VAL A 155 -6.36 34.36 -3.93
C VAL A 155 -5.09 33.58 -4.26
N LYS A 156 -4.64 32.70 -3.36
CA LYS A 156 -3.44 31.87 -3.59
C LYS A 156 -3.62 30.84 -4.71
N ILE A 157 -4.81 30.27 -4.84
CA ILE A 157 -5.15 29.37 -5.96
C ILE A 157 -5.12 30.14 -7.27
N GLN A 158 -5.68 31.35 -7.33
CA GLN A 158 -5.62 32.22 -8.51
C GLN A 158 -4.18 32.61 -8.85
N ASP A 159 -3.36 32.96 -7.85
CA ASP A 159 -1.93 33.23 -8.05
C ASP A 159 -1.21 32.01 -8.64
N PHE A 160 -1.55 30.80 -8.17
CA PHE A 160 -0.99 29.54 -8.66
C PHE A 160 -1.42 29.24 -10.11
N GLU A 161 -2.68 29.48 -10.47
CA GLU A 161 -3.20 29.30 -11.84
C GLU A 161 -2.50 30.21 -12.86
N ASN A 162 -1.99 31.36 -12.42
CA ASN A 162 -1.27 32.31 -13.28
C ASN A 162 0.20 31.93 -13.54
N ILE A 163 0.74 30.91 -12.86
CA ILE A 163 2.12 30.45 -13.08
C ILE A 163 2.18 29.73 -14.42
N GLN A 164 2.92 30.28 -15.38
CA GLN A 164 3.21 29.60 -16.64
C GLN A 164 4.37 28.61 -16.45
N ASN A 165 4.20 27.38 -16.94
CA ASN A 165 5.18 26.30 -16.80
C ASN A 165 6.06 26.19 -18.06
N GLN A 166 6.98 27.11 -18.26
CA GLN A 166 7.90 27.10 -19.41
C GLN A 166 9.31 26.59 -19.04
N SER A 167 9.69 26.67 -17.76
CA SER A 167 11.00 26.27 -17.25
C SER A 167 10.94 25.35 -16.02
N GLN A 168 11.98 24.57 -15.78
CA GLN A 168 12.08 23.69 -14.59
C GLN A 168 11.99 24.49 -13.28
N SER A 169 12.57 25.69 -13.25
CA SER A 169 12.50 26.58 -12.09
C SER A 169 11.06 27.01 -11.77
N GLU A 170 10.21 27.19 -12.78
CA GLU A 170 8.79 27.53 -12.58
C GLU A 170 8.00 26.32 -12.08
N VAL A 171 8.35 25.10 -12.52
CA VAL A 171 7.74 23.87 -12.01
C VAL A 171 8.01 23.71 -10.51
N ASP A 172 9.25 23.94 -10.07
CA ASP A 172 9.61 23.87 -8.65
C ASP A 172 8.88 24.97 -7.83
N ALA A 173 8.77 26.18 -8.39
CA ALA A 173 8.01 27.27 -7.78
C ALA A 173 6.50 26.95 -7.67
N ALA A 174 5.92 26.34 -8.71
CA ALA A 174 4.53 25.88 -8.71
C ALA A 174 4.31 24.82 -7.63
N LEU A 175 5.19 23.82 -7.54
CA LEU A 175 5.12 22.79 -6.49
C LEU A 175 5.18 23.37 -5.09
N HIS A 176 6.05 24.35 -4.85
CA HIS A 176 6.12 25.06 -3.56
C HIS A 176 4.83 25.83 -3.26
N SER A 177 4.29 26.54 -4.24
CA SER A 177 3.03 27.29 -4.09
C SER A 177 1.86 26.35 -3.76
N LEU A 178 1.75 25.22 -4.47
CA LEU A 178 0.73 24.20 -4.20
C LEU A 178 0.87 23.61 -2.79
N HIS A 179 2.09 23.27 -2.38
CA HIS A 179 2.36 22.76 -1.04
C HIS A 179 1.93 23.78 0.04
N ASP A 180 2.21 25.07 -0.18
CA ASP A 180 1.81 26.12 0.75
C ASP A 180 0.29 26.31 0.82
N ILE A 181 -0.42 26.24 -0.32
CA ILE A 181 -1.89 26.25 -0.36
C ILE A 181 -2.46 25.12 0.49
N LEU A 182 -2.00 23.89 0.25
CA LEU A 182 -2.46 22.71 0.99
C LEU A 182 -2.13 22.81 2.49
N LYS A 183 -0.95 23.33 2.83
CA LYS A 183 -0.51 23.55 4.20
C LYS A 183 -1.34 24.63 4.91
N MET A 184 -1.71 25.70 4.22
CA MET A 184 -2.61 26.73 4.77
C MET A 184 -4.01 26.17 5.01
N ALA A 185 -4.57 25.46 4.04
CA ALA A 185 -5.87 24.79 4.18
C ALA A 185 -5.88 23.81 5.35
N ALA A 186 -4.83 22.99 5.46
CA ALA A 186 -4.65 22.04 6.56
C ALA A 186 -4.57 22.74 7.92
N ASN A 187 -3.80 23.83 8.02
CA ASN A 187 -3.67 24.58 9.28
C ASN A 187 -4.97 25.23 9.74
N LYS A 188 -5.83 25.66 8.80
CA LYS A 188 -7.13 26.25 9.14
C LYS A 188 -8.18 25.22 9.55
N SER A 189 -8.16 24.03 8.96
CA SER A 189 -9.24 23.05 9.09
C SER A 189 -8.92 21.87 10.01
N LEU A 190 -7.66 21.45 10.10
CA LEU A 190 -7.29 20.21 10.76
C LEU A 190 -6.73 20.48 12.16
N LYS A 191 -7.16 19.65 13.11
CA LYS A 191 -6.59 19.67 14.47
C LYS A 191 -5.16 19.16 14.42
N ARG A 192 -4.27 19.88 15.08
CA ARG A 192 -2.90 19.41 15.26
C ARG A 192 -2.89 18.27 16.27
N LYS A 193 -2.22 17.17 15.94
CA LYS A 193 -1.89 16.12 16.91
C LYS A 193 -1.05 16.80 18.00
N PRO A 194 -1.45 16.72 19.27
CA PRO A 194 -0.64 17.27 20.35
C PRO A 194 0.73 16.62 20.23
N LYS A 195 1.80 17.43 20.31
CA LYS A 195 3.14 16.89 20.44
C LYS A 195 3.09 15.99 21.67
N SER A 196 3.23 14.68 21.47
CA SER A 196 3.37 13.76 22.59
C SER A 196 4.57 14.28 23.36
N ARG A 197 4.34 14.81 24.57
CA ARG A 197 5.40 15.02 25.52
C ARG A 197 5.84 13.59 25.84
N ARG A 198 6.79 13.07 25.07
CA ARG A 198 7.64 12.02 25.58
C ARG A 198 8.26 12.68 26.80
N ASN A 199 7.71 12.36 27.97
CA ASN A 199 8.48 12.52 29.18
C ASN A 199 9.80 11.87 28.82
N ASP A 200 10.89 12.62 28.85
CA ASP A 200 12.21 12.05 28.84
C ASP A 200 12.25 11.19 30.11
N ILE A 201 11.77 9.96 29.97
CA ILE A 201 12.02 8.89 30.90
C ILE A 201 13.51 8.78 30.75
N LYS A 202 14.24 9.50 31.62
CA LYS A 202 15.67 9.31 31.80
C LYS A 202 15.79 7.81 31.97
N SER A 203 16.26 7.13 30.92
CA SER A 203 16.37 5.68 30.92
C SER A 203 17.19 5.39 32.16
N LYS A 204 16.55 4.79 33.17
CA LYS A 204 17.27 4.42 34.37
C LYS A 204 18.37 3.49 33.86
N PRO A 205 19.65 3.87 33.93
CA PRO A 205 20.72 3.03 33.42
C PRO A 205 20.55 1.65 34.05
N TRP A 206 20.45 0.63 33.20
CA TRP A 206 20.07 -0.71 33.60
C TRP A 206 21.12 -1.41 34.48
N PHE A 207 22.24 -0.74 34.79
CA PHE A 207 23.40 -1.32 35.45
C PHE A 207 23.85 -0.63 36.76
N ASP A 208 23.16 0.38 37.26
CA ASP A 208 23.78 1.32 38.22
C ASP A 208 23.90 0.87 39.68
N LYS A 209 23.55 -0.38 40.04
CA LYS A 209 23.63 -0.79 41.46
C LYS A 209 24.43 -2.06 41.78
N GLY A 210 24.66 -2.95 40.83
CA GLY A 210 25.28 -4.26 41.14
C GLY A 210 26.76 -4.42 40.74
N LEU A 211 27.19 -3.75 39.67
CA LEU A 211 28.52 -4.02 39.08
C LEU A 211 29.63 -3.14 39.63
N SER A 212 29.32 -1.99 40.26
CA SER A 212 30.35 -1.15 40.91
C SER A 212 30.93 -1.82 42.15
N THR A 213 30.18 -2.69 42.82
CA THR A 213 30.60 -3.44 44.00
C THR A 213 31.49 -4.65 43.68
N MET A 214 31.52 -5.13 42.44
CA MET A 214 32.34 -6.28 42.02
C MET A 214 33.77 -5.91 41.59
N ARG A 215 34.17 -4.65 41.73
CA ARG A 215 35.50 -4.16 41.36
C ARG A 215 36.50 -4.05 42.52
N LYS A 216 36.22 -4.71 43.66
CA LYS A 216 37.13 -4.77 44.81
C LYS A 216 37.81 -6.13 44.89
#